data_AF-A0A182EF25-F1
#
_entry.id   AF-A0A182EF25-F1
#
_cell.length_a   1.000
_cell.length_b   1.000
_cell.length_c   1.000
_cell.angle_alpha   90.00
_cell.angle_beta   90.00
_cell.angle_gamma   90.00
#
_symmetry.space_group_name_H-M   'P 1'
#
loop_
_entity.id
_entity.type
_entity.pdbx_description
1 polymer ?
#
loop_
_entity_poly.entity_id
_entity_poly.type
_entity_poly.pdbx_seq_one_letter_code
_entity_poly.pdbx_strand_id
1 'polypeptide(L)'
;MAAEHFSIFAVDVNTTATTSNYSLWKVLTLSGEDISSFWEMFLGITIWMVISYVFVYIIVALISMIMLRNHPWMFIYAASIFGMAILGPATVGALTSASIALMFSSADKAISCWHCMILGSAQTLAVAILMLSEFCSECGTVLPLPATAPITITCNYCRTQWHVKPILNKLVYRSEKIYQKRVMDAKEGTLENPVVDKICDKCGHDKMSYACRQTRSADEGQTVFYMCLKCNYNMVENA
;
A
#
# COMPACT_ATOMS: atom_id res chain seq x y z
N MET A 1 -43.64 23.73 21.99
CA MET A 1 -42.87 22.54 21.57
C MET A 1 -42.11 22.91 20.32
N ALA A 2 -40.89 23.42 20.48
CA ALA A 2 -40.01 23.79 19.39
C ALA A 2 -38.63 23.20 19.69
N ALA A 3 -38.01 22.63 18.66
CA ALA A 3 -36.89 21.72 18.72
C ALA A 3 -35.61 22.37 19.27
N GLU A 4 -34.92 21.66 20.16
CA GLU A 4 -33.56 22.00 20.58
C GLU A 4 -32.57 21.53 19.50
N HIS A 5 -31.95 22.51 18.84
CA HIS A 5 -30.87 22.28 17.89
C HIS A 5 -29.55 22.27 18.64
N PHE A 6 -29.07 21.08 19.01
CA PHE A 6 -27.78 20.86 19.64
C PHE A 6 -26.66 21.28 18.67
N SER A 7 -26.05 22.43 18.95
CA SER A 7 -25.03 23.04 18.09
C SER A 7 -23.65 22.76 18.68
N ILE A 8 -22.92 21.80 18.10
CA ILE A 8 -21.57 21.35 18.51
C ILE A 8 -20.47 22.37 18.15
N PHE A 9 -20.82 23.45 17.44
CA PHE A 9 -19.90 24.54 17.09
C PHE A 9 -20.49 25.90 17.53
N ALA A 10 -20.65 26.11 18.83
CA ALA A 10 -20.69 27.47 19.36
C ALA A 10 -19.26 28.03 19.33
N VAL A 11 -18.88 28.61 18.19
CA VAL A 11 -17.76 29.54 18.13
C VAL A 11 -18.26 30.81 18.79
N ASP A 12 -18.01 30.95 20.09
CA ASP A 12 -18.08 32.25 20.74
C ASP A 12 -16.92 33.09 20.22
N VAL A 13 -17.23 33.93 19.23
CA VAL A 13 -16.40 35.06 18.83
C VAL A 13 -16.44 36.05 19.99
N ASN A 14 -15.62 35.81 21.02
CA ASN A 14 -15.31 36.82 22.02
C ASN A 14 -13.82 37.14 22.00
N THR A 15 -13.56 38.25 21.33
CA THR A 15 -12.40 39.14 21.37
C THR A 15 -11.60 39.08 22.69
N THR A 16 -10.75 38.08 22.82
CA THR A 16 -9.51 38.15 23.59
C THR A 16 -8.42 37.51 22.74
N ALA A 17 -7.77 38.34 21.94
CA ALA A 17 -6.47 38.04 21.38
C ALA A 17 -5.44 37.97 22.54
N THR A 18 -5.56 36.97 23.39
CA THR A 18 -4.42 36.42 24.11
C THR A 18 -3.72 35.50 23.12
N THR A 19 -2.66 36.00 22.51
CA THR A 19 -1.69 35.21 21.78
C THR A 19 -1.14 34.14 22.73
N SER A 20 -1.79 32.98 22.81
CA SER A 20 -1.13 31.80 23.36
C SER A 20 0.04 31.53 22.42
N ASN A 21 1.25 31.75 22.91
CA ASN A 21 2.47 31.37 22.21
C ASN A 21 2.59 29.83 22.25
N TYR A 22 1.62 29.14 21.65
CA TYR A 22 1.73 27.72 21.38
C TYR A 22 2.89 27.58 20.39
N SER A 23 4.00 27.07 20.90
CA SER A 23 5.17 26.81 20.08
C SER A 23 5.23 25.31 19.88
N LEU A 24 4.97 24.89 18.64
CA LEU A 24 5.21 23.54 18.16
C LEU A 24 6.57 22.99 18.59
N TRP A 25 7.57 23.88 18.64
CA TRP A 25 8.92 23.56 19.07
C TRP A 25 9.01 23.17 20.54
N LYS A 26 8.22 23.76 21.45
CA LYS A 26 8.18 23.37 22.87
C LYS A 26 7.60 21.96 23.07
N VAL A 27 6.63 21.57 22.25
CA VAL A 27 6.06 20.21 22.25
C VAL A 27 7.08 19.20 21.71
N LEU A 28 7.86 19.60 20.71
CA LEU A 28 8.95 18.79 20.16
C LEU A 28 10.11 18.64 21.15
N THR A 29 10.48 19.70 21.87
CA THR A 29 11.54 19.66 22.90
C THR A 29 11.07 19.14 24.25
N LEU A 30 9.83 18.62 24.34
CA LEU A 30 9.23 18.07 25.56
C LEU A 30 9.28 19.04 26.76
N SER A 31 9.40 20.33 26.50
CA SER A 31 9.61 21.39 27.50
C SER A 31 8.36 22.26 27.70
N GLY A 32 7.21 21.80 27.19
CA GLY A 32 5.93 22.49 27.32
C GLY A 32 5.22 22.19 28.64
N GLU A 33 4.48 23.17 29.14
CA GLU A 33 3.52 23.02 30.24
C GLU A 33 2.34 22.12 29.83
N ASP A 34 1.49 21.77 30.80
CA ASP A 34 0.34 20.90 30.57
C ASP A 34 -0.66 21.53 29.61
N ILE A 35 -1.10 20.74 28.63
CA ILE A 35 -1.93 21.17 27.51
C ILE A 35 -3.38 20.76 27.79
N SER A 36 -4.30 21.72 27.76
CA SER A 36 -5.75 21.48 27.96
C SER A 36 -6.58 21.68 26.71
N SER A 37 -6.09 22.41 25.70
CA SER A 37 -6.84 22.70 24.48
C SER A 37 -6.86 21.48 23.54
N PHE A 38 -8.04 21.14 23.02
CA PHE A 38 -8.22 20.05 22.05
C PHE A 38 -7.23 20.14 20.87
N TRP A 39 -7.11 21.31 20.24
CA TRP A 39 -6.25 21.50 19.05
C TRP A 39 -4.77 21.30 19.37
N GLU A 40 -4.32 21.72 20.54
CA GLU A 40 -2.93 21.60 20.97
C GLU A 40 -2.60 20.13 21.30
N MET A 41 -3.52 19.41 21.94
CA MET A 41 -3.40 17.97 22.17
C MET A 41 -3.40 17.17 20.85
N PHE A 42 -4.34 17.48 19.95
CA PHE A 42 -4.46 16.86 18.64
C PHE A 42 -3.17 17.03 17.82
N LEU A 43 -2.68 18.26 17.70
CA LEU A 43 -1.44 18.56 16.98
C LEU A 43 -0.25 17.88 17.65
N GLY A 44 -0.13 17.96 18.99
CA GLY A 44 0.95 17.33 19.75
C GLY A 44 1.07 15.82 19.50
N ILE A 45 -0.04 15.09 19.58
CA ILE A 45 -0.08 13.64 19.33
C ILE A 45 0.24 13.35 17.85
N THR A 46 -0.35 14.11 16.92
CA THR A 46 -0.16 13.91 15.47
C THR A 46 1.30 14.11 15.05
N ILE A 47 1.99 15.12 15.59
CA ILE A 47 3.41 15.37 15.28
C ILE A 47 4.29 14.21 15.71
N TRP A 48 4.14 13.74 16.95
CA TRP A 48 4.96 12.65 17.46
C TRP A 48 4.65 11.33 16.77
N MET A 49 3.40 11.12 16.38
CA MET A 49 3.03 10.02 15.49
C MET A 49 3.75 10.14 14.13
N VAL A 50 3.73 11.30 13.46
CA VAL A 50 4.43 11.50 12.17
C VAL A 50 5.94 11.29 12.32
N ILE A 51 6.57 11.83 13.37
CA ILE A 51 8.02 11.66 13.62
C ILE A 51 8.37 10.18 13.79
N SER A 52 7.63 9.47 14.65
CA SER A 52 7.87 8.03 14.87
C SER A 52 7.61 7.19 13.62
N TYR A 53 6.60 7.56 12.82
CA TYR A 53 6.25 6.87 11.59
C TYR A 53 7.32 7.06 10.51
N VAL A 54 7.80 8.30 10.31
CA VAL A 54 8.90 8.60 9.40
C VAL A 54 10.15 7.81 9.79
N PHE A 55 10.47 7.72 11.08
CA PHE A 55 11.61 6.93 11.56
C PHE A 55 11.50 5.45 11.16
N VAL A 56 10.33 4.83 11.35
CA VAL A 56 10.09 3.42 10.95
C VAL A 56 10.20 3.27 9.42
N TYR A 57 9.63 4.19 8.65
CA TYR A 57 9.67 4.12 7.18
C TYR A 57 11.08 4.33 6.61
N ILE A 58 11.92 5.14 7.26
CA ILE A 58 13.34 5.27 6.88
C ILE A 58 14.05 3.93 7.05
N ILE A 59 13.81 3.20 8.16
CA ILE A 59 14.40 1.87 8.38
C ILE A 59 13.94 0.89 7.28
N VAL A 60 12.64 0.86 6.98
CA VAL A 60 12.09 0.00 5.92
C VAL A 60 12.67 0.36 4.55
N ALA A 61 12.80 1.64 4.25
CA ALA A 61 13.41 2.10 2.99
C ALA A 61 14.89 1.68 2.89
N LEU A 62 15.66 1.79 3.98
CA LEU A 62 17.05 1.32 4.02
C LEU A 62 17.14 -0.20 3.78
N ILE A 63 16.30 -1.00 4.44
CA ILE A 63 16.25 -2.45 4.24
C ILE A 63 15.87 -2.77 2.79
N SER A 64 14.85 -2.10 2.25
CA SER A 64 14.42 -2.28 0.87
C SER A 64 15.53 -1.94 -0.14
N MET A 65 16.26 -0.84 0.07
CA MET A 65 17.40 -0.47 -0.77
C MET A 65 18.54 -1.50 -0.72
N ILE A 66 18.80 -2.09 0.45
CA ILE A 66 19.81 -3.14 0.57
C ILE A 66 19.36 -4.41 -0.17
N MET A 67 18.09 -4.81 -0.01
CA MET A 67 17.54 -6.02 -0.63
C MET A 67 17.38 -5.92 -2.14
N LEU A 68 17.04 -4.73 -2.67
CA LEU A 68 16.80 -4.49 -4.09
C LEU A 68 17.97 -3.81 -4.82
N ARG A 69 19.17 -3.76 -4.22
CA ARG A 69 20.33 -3.00 -4.73
C ARG A 69 20.71 -3.33 -6.19
N ASN A 70 20.46 -4.56 -6.62
CA ASN A 70 20.82 -5.03 -7.96
C ASN A 70 19.67 -4.93 -8.98
N HIS A 71 18.47 -4.48 -8.57
CA HIS A 71 17.30 -4.45 -9.43
C HIS A 71 17.16 -3.08 -10.15
N PRO A 72 16.98 -3.05 -11.48
CA PRO A 72 16.96 -1.80 -12.26
C PRO A 72 15.83 -0.84 -11.90
N TRP A 73 14.78 -1.33 -11.23
CA TRP A 73 13.59 -0.55 -10.85
C TRP A 73 13.54 -0.14 -9.37
N MET A 74 14.67 -0.24 -8.65
CA MET A 74 14.75 0.05 -7.20
C MET A 74 14.14 1.41 -6.82
N PHE A 75 14.35 2.45 -7.63
CA PHE A 75 13.85 3.80 -7.34
C PHE A 75 12.32 3.88 -7.31
N ILE A 76 11.63 3.15 -8.18
CA ILE A 76 10.15 3.18 -8.26
C ILE A 76 9.53 2.53 -7.02
N TYR A 77 10.11 1.43 -6.54
CA TYR A 77 9.66 0.77 -5.30
C TYR A 77 9.91 1.66 -4.08
N ALA A 78 11.08 2.29 -3.99
CA ALA A 78 11.38 3.24 -2.91
C ALA A 78 10.43 4.46 -2.91
N ALA A 79 10.11 5.00 -4.10
CA ALA A 79 9.16 6.10 -4.24
C ALA A 79 7.73 5.70 -3.82
N SER A 80 7.29 4.48 -4.13
CA SER A 80 6.00 3.95 -3.68
C SER A 80 5.91 3.83 -2.15
N ILE A 81 6.98 3.34 -1.51
CA ILE A 81 7.08 3.27 -0.04
C ILE A 81 6.97 4.67 0.57
N PHE A 82 7.63 5.67 -0.01
CA PHE A 82 7.55 7.05 0.46
C PHE A 82 6.15 7.66 0.26
N GLY A 83 5.45 7.33 -0.84
CA GLY A 83 4.07 7.77 -1.07
C GLY A 83 3.10 7.26 0.00
N MET A 84 3.20 5.96 0.34
CA MET A 84 2.39 5.37 1.41
C MET A 84 2.78 5.90 2.80
N ALA A 85 4.05 6.31 2.97
CA ALA A 85 4.54 6.92 4.20
C ALA A 85 3.81 8.23 4.57
N ILE A 86 3.30 8.94 3.56
CA ILE A 86 2.60 10.22 3.75
C ILE A 86 1.09 9.99 3.86
N LEU A 87 0.54 9.11 3.02
CA LEU A 87 -0.91 8.91 2.93
C LEU A 87 -1.52 8.28 4.19
N GLY A 88 -0.81 7.34 4.82
CA GLY A 88 -1.27 6.65 6.02
C GLY A 88 -1.43 7.57 7.24
N PRO A 89 -0.39 8.32 7.64
CA PRO A 89 -0.46 9.27 8.75
C PRO A 89 -1.46 10.40 8.54
N ALA A 90 -1.56 10.91 7.30
CA ALA A 90 -2.44 12.03 6.98
C ALA A 90 -3.93 11.67 7.13
N THR A 91 -4.29 10.40 6.93
CA THR A 91 -5.68 9.94 6.96
C THR A 91 -6.02 9.24 8.28
N VAL A 92 -5.49 8.05 8.48
CA VAL A 92 -5.80 7.19 9.64
C VAL A 92 -5.15 7.74 10.91
N GLY A 93 -3.93 8.25 10.79
CA GLY A 93 -3.19 8.82 11.91
C GLY A 93 -3.84 10.08 12.49
N ALA A 94 -4.28 10.99 11.62
CA ALA A 94 -5.03 12.18 12.02
C ALA A 94 -6.38 11.81 12.68
N LEU A 95 -7.13 10.85 12.12
CA LEU A 95 -8.42 10.44 12.70
C LEU A 95 -8.27 9.80 14.09
N THR A 96 -7.28 8.93 14.26
CA THR A 96 -6.99 8.27 15.54
C THR A 96 -6.49 9.27 16.58
N SER A 97 -5.59 10.18 16.20
CA SER A 97 -5.11 11.27 17.06
C SER A 97 -6.23 12.22 17.50
N ALA A 98 -7.14 12.58 16.58
CA ALA A 98 -8.31 13.40 16.90
C ALA A 98 -9.24 12.70 17.90
N SER A 99 -9.45 11.40 17.74
CA SER A 99 -10.29 10.61 18.65
C SER A 99 -9.70 10.56 20.07
N ILE A 100 -8.39 10.41 20.21
CA ILE A 100 -7.69 10.45 21.50
C ILE A 100 -7.78 11.84 22.12
N ALA A 101 -7.51 12.89 21.35
CA ALA A 101 -7.61 14.27 21.82
C ALA A 101 -9.04 14.62 22.27
N LEU A 102 -10.07 14.18 21.54
CA LEU A 102 -11.47 14.37 21.94
C LEU A 102 -11.79 13.66 23.27
N MET A 103 -11.29 12.44 23.46
CA MET A 103 -11.49 11.67 24.70
C MET A 103 -10.97 12.42 25.93
N PHE A 104 -9.74 12.94 25.86
CA PHE A 104 -9.13 13.65 26.98
C PHE A 104 -9.69 15.06 27.17
N SER A 105 -10.05 15.74 26.07
CA SER A 105 -10.72 17.04 26.13
C SER A 105 -12.11 16.91 26.76
N SER A 106 -12.83 15.82 26.48
CA SER A 106 -14.13 15.54 27.10
C SER A 106 -14.02 15.14 28.58
N ALA A 107 -12.82 14.72 29.01
CA ALA A 107 -12.53 14.34 30.39
C ALA A 107 -11.98 15.49 31.24
N ASP A 108 -11.84 16.70 30.67
CA ASP A 108 -11.22 17.88 31.28
C ASP A 108 -9.85 17.59 31.93
N LYS A 109 -9.09 16.65 31.35
CA LYS A 109 -7.76 16.28 31.83
C LYS A 109 -6.69 16.90 30.96
N ALA A 110 -5.84 17.71 31.59
CA ALA A 110 -4.65 18.24 30.94
C ALA A 110 -3.64 17.12 30.65
N ILE A 111 -3.00 17.17 29.48
CA ILE A 111 -2.02 16.19 29.01
C ILE A 111 -0.65 16.86 28.95
N SER A 112 0.37 16.23 29.56
CA SER A 112 1.75 16.69 29.43
C SER A 112 2.39 16.25 28.10
N CYS A 113 3.41 16.98 27.63
CA CYS A 113 4.08 16.70 26.35
C CYS A 113 4.62 15.27 26.23
N TRP A 114 5.04 14.65 27.33
CA TRP A 114 5.50 13.26 27.38
C TRP A 114 4.40 12.25 27.05
N HIS A 115 3.18 12.50 27.52
CA HIS A 115 2.04 11.65 27.19
C HIS A 115 1.70 11.73 25.70
N CYS A 116 1.81 12.91 25.08
CA CYS A 116 1.65 13.05 23.63
C CYS A 116 2.67 12.22 22.84
N MET A 117 3.93 12.18 23.30
CA MET A 117 4.98 11.37 22.69
C MET A 117 4.67 9.86 22.81
N ILE A 118 4.26 9.40 23.99
CA ILE A 118 3.92 7.98 24.22
C ILE A 118 2.70 7.58 23.37
N LEU A 119 1.64 8.40 23.35
CA LEU A 119 0.43 8.11 22.59
C LEU A 119 0.67 8.14 21.07
N GLY A 120 1.49 9.07 20.58
CA GLY A 120 1.87 9.14 19.17
C GLY A 120 2.74 7.96 18.73
N SER A 121 3.75 7.60 19.53
CA SER A 121 4.62 6.45 19.23
C SER A 121 3.90 5.11 19.35
N ALA A 122 2.99 4.96 20.32
CA ALA A 122 2.18 3.75 20.50
C ALA A 122 1.26 3.49 19.30
N GLN A 123 0.71 4.54 18.68
CA GLN A 123 -0.07 4.40 17.43
C GLN A 123 0.77 3.82 16.29
N THR A 124 1.99 4.34 16.11
CA THR A 124 2.92 3.83 15.09
C THR A 124 3.33 2.38 15.37
N LEU A 125 3.61 2.04 16.63
CA LEU A 125 3.97 0.68 17.02
C LEU A 125 2.84 -0.31 16.76
N ALA A 126 1.60 0.06 17.08
CA ALA A 126 0.43 -0.79 16.81
C ALA A 126 0.25 -1.08 15.31
N VAL A 127 0.43 -0.06 14.45
CA VAL A 127 0.40 -0.25 13.00
C VAL A 127 1.54 -1.16 12.53
N ALA A 128 2.76 -0.97 13.03
CA ALA A 128 3.90 -1.81 12.69
C ALA A 128 3.72 -3.28 13.10
N ILE A 129 3.15 -3.54 14.28
CA ILE A 129 2.85 -4.90 14.76
C ILE A 129 1.84 -5.60 13.85
N LEU A 130 0.77 -4.89 13.43
CA LEU A 130 -0.19 -5.44 12.47
C LEU A 130 0.48 -5.79 11.13
N MET A 131 1.36 -4.92 10.63
CA MET A 131 2.10 -5.18 9.39
C MET A 131 3.03 -6.39 9.51
N LEU A 132 3.74 -6.55 10.64
CA LEU A 132 4.70 -7.64 10.81
C LEU A 132 4.03 -9.01 10.90
N SER A 133 2.74 -9.06 11.27
CA SER A 133 2.00 -10.32 11.47
C SER A 133 1.73 -11.11 10.19
N GLU A 134 1.80 -10.47 9.02
CA GLU A 134 1.55 -11.12 7.72
C GLU A 134 2.82 -11.62 7.01
N PHE A 135 4.00 -11.29 7.54
CA PHE A 135 5.29 -11.67 6.98
C PHE A 135 6.04 -12.61 7.93
N CYS A 136 6.94 -13.41 7.37
CA CYS A 136 7.79 -14.26 8.20
C CYS A 136 8.81 -13.41 8.94
N SER A 137 8.93 -13.57 10.27
CA SER A 137 9.86 -12.78 11.09
C SER A 137 11.35 -12.97 10.76
N GLU A 138 11.72 -14.06 10.08
CA GLU A 138 13.11 -14.30 9.68
C GLU A 138 13.38 -13.90 8.23
N CYS A 139 12.54 -14.36 7.29
CA CYS A 139 12.77 -14.19 5.85
C CYS A 139 12.10 -12.93 5.28
N GLY A 140 11.15 -12.28 5.98
CA GLY A 140 10.33 -11.20 5.45
C GLY A 140 9.45 -11.60 4.25
N THR A 141 9.40 -12.89 3.91
CA THR A 141 8.59 -13.41 2.81
C THR A 141 7.13 -13.52 3.25
N VAL A 142 6.21 -13.20 2.33
CA VAL A 142 4.76 -13.40 2.54
C VAL A 142 4.50 -14.88 2.77
N LEU A 143 3.85 -15.24 3.89
CA LEU A 143 3.48 -16.63 4.14
C LEU A 143 2.32 -17.04 3.22
N PRO A 144 2.31 -18.30 2.72
CA PRO A 144 1.17 -18.79 1.95
C PRO A 144 -0.08 -18.82 2.83
N LEU A 145 -1.19 -18.27 2.32
CA LEU A 145 -2.45 -18.21 3.07
C LEU A 145 -3.01 -19.65 3.28
N PRO A 146 -3.20 -20.11 4.52
CA PRO A 146 -3.72 -21.44 4.78
C PRO A 146 -5.22 -21.50 4.44
N ALA A 147 -5.67 -22.61 3.84
CA ALA A 147 -7.08 -22.83 3.57
C ALA A 147 -7.89 -23.16 4.85
N THR A 148 -7.24 -23.79 5.84
CA THR A 148 -7.86 -24.24 7.09
C THR A 148 -6.90 -23.96 8.25
N ALA A 149 -7.43 -23.51 9.38
CA ALA A 149 -6.71 -23.44 10.65
C ALA A 149 -7.35 -24.43 11.64
N PRO A 150 -6.59 -25.07 12.56
CA PRO A 150 -5.16 -24.91 12.82
C PRO A 150 -4.26 -25.60 11.77
N ILE A 151 -3.16 -24.95 11.40
CA ILE A 151 -2.14 -25.54 10.52
C ILE A 151 -0.77 -24.95 10.83
N THR A 152 0.28 -25.74 10.58
CA THR A 152 1.66 -25.28 10.62
C THR A 152 2.10 -24.89 9.20
N ILE A 153 2.43 -23.63 8.99
CA ILE A 153 2.92 -23.10 7.72
C ILE A 153 4.44 -23.04 7.76
N THR A 154 5.09 -23.37 6.65
CA THR A 154 6.55 -23.31 6.51
C THR A 154 6.92 -22.17 5.56
N CYS A 155 7.85 -21.26 5.91
CA CYS A 155 8.35 -20.25 4.95
C CYS A 155 9.05 -20.97 3.80
N ASN A 156 8.67 -20.69 2.54
CA ASN A 156 9.32 -21.29 1.37
C ASN A 156 10.79 -20.90 1.22
N TYR A 157 11.21 -19.79 1.83
CA TYR A 157 12.57 -19.26 1.76
C TYR A 157 13.46 -19.77 2.91
N CYS A 158 13.17 -19.42 4.17
CA CYS A 158 14.01 -19.80 5.33
C CYS A 158 13.63 -21.13 6.00
N ARG A 159 12.52 -21.75 5.60
CA ARG A 159 11.99 -23.00 6.20
C ARG A 159 11.62 -22.95 7.69
N THR A 160 11.52 -21.75 8.29
CA THR A 160 10.97 -21.57 9.64
C THR A 160 9.51 -22.02 9.68
N GLN A 161 9.11 -22.73 10.74
CA GLN A 161 7.75 -23.24 10.93
C GLN A 161 6.93 -22.28 11.81
N TRP A 162 5.69 -22.03 11.42
CA TRP A 162 4.77 -21.09 12.03
C TRP A 162 3.44 -21.75 12.34
N HIS A 163 3.02 -21.73 13.61
CA HIS A 163 1.72 -22.27 14.02
C HIS A 163 0.63 -21.20 13.89
N VAL A 164 -0.29 -21.40 12.94
CA VAL A 164 -1.46 -20.53 12.77
C VAL A 164 -2.61 -21.07 13.62
N LYS A 165 -3.02 -20.28 14.61
CA LYS A 165 -4.19 -20.58 15.45
C LYS A 165 -5.49 -20.28 14.70
N PRO A 166 -6.57 -21.03 14.94
CA PRO A 166 -7.88 -20.72 14.36
C PRO A 166 -8.39 -19.37 14.89
N ILE A 167 -8.84 -18.50 13.99
CA ILE A 167 -9.54 -17.26 14.35
C ILE A 167 -11.00 -17.64 14.62
N LEU A 168 -11.36 -17.83 15.89
CA LEU A 168 -12.77 -18.04 16.28
C LEU A 168 -13.58 -16.76 15.96
N ASN A 169 -14.84 -16.93 15.53
CA ASN A 169 -15.82 -15.86 15.27
C ASN A 169 -15.57 -14.95 14.05
N LYS A 170 -14.76 -15.36 13.06
CA LYS A 170 -14.60 -14.63 11.79
C LYS A 170 -15.09 -15.48 10.61
N LEU A 171 -16.21 -15.10 9.99
CA LEU A 171 -16.69 -15.71 8.75
C LEU A 171 -15.78 -15.27 7.60
N VAL A 172 -14.94 -16.19 7.10
CA VAL A 172 -14.13 -15.97 5.90
C VAL A 172 -14.91 -16.48 4.70
N TYR A 173 -15.47 -15.58 3.89
CA TYR A 173 -16.10 -15.95 2.62
C TYR A 173 -15.03 -15.95 1.51
N ARG A 174 -14.84 -17.09 0.83
CA ARG A 174 -14.08 -17.16 -0.41
C ARG A 174 -15.04 -16.98 -1.57
N SER A 175 -15.05 -15.80 -2.20
CA SER A 175 -15.75 -15.58 -3.47
C SER A 175 -14.81 -15.96 -4.61
N GLU A 176 -14.96 -17.16 -5.15
CA GLU A 176 -14.34 -17.52 -6.42
C GLU A 176 -15.16 -16.88 -7.55
N LYS A 177 -14.69 -15.75 -8.07
CA LYS A 177 -15.16 -15.25 -9.37
C LYS A 177 -14.60 -16.21 -10.42
N ILE A 178 -15.39 -17.23 -10.77
CA ILE A 178 -15.13 -18.04 -11.94
C ILE A 178 -15.30 -17.10 -13.14
N TYR A 179 -14.18 -16.54 -13.61
CA TYR A 179 -14.13 -16.05 -14.97
C TYR A 179 -14.27 -17.30 -15.84
N GLN A 180 -15.50 -17.64 -16.19
CA GLN A 180 -15.72 -18.38 -17.42
C GLN A 180 -15.18 -17.44 -18.49
N LYS A 181 -13.90 -17.63 -18.83
CA LYS A 181 -13.43 -17.34 -20.16
C LYS A 181 -14.32 -18.24 -21.01
N ARG A 182 -15.48 -17.71 -21.41
CA ARG A 182 -16.03 -18.06 -22.69
C ARG A 182 -14.83 -17.86 -23.60
N VAL A 183 -14.16 -18.95 -23.92
CA VAL A 183 -13.74 -19.15 -25.29
C VAL A 183 -15.05 -18.91 -26.03
N MET A 184 -15.30 -17.63 -26.34
CA MET A 184 -16.14 -17.32 -27.46
C MET A 184 -15.53 -18.21 -28.50
N ASP A 185 -16.30 -19.17 -29.00
CA ASP A 185 -16.14 -19.59 -30.37
C ASP A 185 -16.10 -18.28 -31.13
N ALA A 186 -14.87 -17.78 -31.32
CA ALA A 186 -14.57 -16.67 -32.14
C ALA A 186 -14.90 -17.21 -33.52
N LYS A 187 -16.17 -17.10 -33.91
CA LYS A 187 -16.46 -16.65 -35.26
C LYS A 187 -15.45 -15.54 -35.50
N GLU A 188 -14.50 -15.85 -36.37
CA GLU A 188 -13.39 -15.03 -36.79
C GLU A 188 -13.82 -13.57 -36.85
N GLY A 189 -13.67 -12.87 -35.73
CA GLY A 189 -13.52 -11.45 -35.74
C GLY A 189 -12.10 -11.29 -36.22
N THR A 190 -11.93 -11.23 -37.54
CA THR A 190 -10.66 -10.99 -38.20
C THR A 190 -10.12 -9.69 -37.63
N LEU A 191 -9.30 -9.78 -36.58
CA LEU A 191 -8.25 -8.81 -36.35
C LEU A 191 -7.42 -8.88 -37.62
N GLU A 192 -7.68 -7.96 -38.56
CA GLU A 192 -6.92 -7.84 -39.79
C GLU A 192 -5.50 -7.46 -39.39
N ASN A 193 -4.68 -8.49 -39.17
CA ASN A 193 -3.26 -8.32 -39.02
C ASN A 193 -2.73 -7.74 -40.34
N PRO A 194 -1.90 -6.68 -40.28
CA PRO A 194 -1.38 -6.04 -41.48
C PRO A 194 -0.65 -7.05 -42.37
N VAL A 195 -0.84 -6.91 -43.69
CA VAL A 195 -0.28 -7.80 -44.71
C VAL A 195 1.00 -7.18 -45.28
N VAL A 196 2.03 -8.00 -45.41
CA VAL A 196 3.34 -7.65 -45.99
C VAL A 196 3.67 -8.61 -47.13
N ASP A 197 4.42 -8.09 -48.10
CA ASP A 197 4.93 -8.88 -49.23
C ASP A 197 6.18 -9.67 -48.78
N LYS A 198 5.95 -10.88 -48.25
CA LYS A 198 6.99 -11.85 -47.84
C LYS A 198 6.61 -13.24 -48.37
N ILE A 199 7.56 -13.88 -49.04
CA ILE A 199 7.37 -15.19 -49.66
C ILE A 199 7.31 -16.29 -48.60
N CYS A 200 6.33 -17.19 -48.71
CA CYS A 200 6.23 -18.35 -47.82
C CYS A 200 7.18 -19.49 -48.19
N ASP A 201 8.03 -19.88 -47.24
CA ASP A 201 8.95 -21.02 -47.38
C ASP A 201 8.26 -22.36 -47.69
N LYS A 202 6.97 -22.52 -47.34
CA LYS A 202 6.22 -23.77 -47.57
C LYS A 202 5.36 -23.79 -48.83
N CYS A 203 4.74 -22.68 -49.21
CA CYS A 203 3.77 -22.67 -50.31
C CYS A 203 4.10 -21.67 -51.43
N GLY A 204 5.18 -20.89 -51.29
CA GLY A 204 5.62 -19.92 -52.27
C GLY A 204 4.63 -18.76 -52.50
N HIS A 205 3.75 -18.49 -51.52
CA HIS A 205 2.82 -17.36 -51.61
C HIS A 205 3.49 -16.06 -51.15
N ASP A 206 3.34 -14.99 -51.93
CA ASP A 206 4.05 -13.72 -51.72
C ASP A 206 3.49 -12.83 -50.59
N LYS A 207 2.34 -13.18 -50.00
CA LYS A 207 1.69 -12.36 -48.97
C LYS A 207 1.57 -13.10 -47.64
N MET A 208 2.00 -12.41 -46.58
CA MET A 208 1.90 -12.88 -45.20
C MET A 208 1.31 -11.79 -44.30
N SER A 209 0.50 -12.18 -43.34
CA SER A 209 0.13 -11.29 -42.24
C SER A 209 1.24 -11.29 -41.18
N TYR A 210 1.54 -10.15 -40.57
CA TYR A 210 2.52 -10.08 -39.50
C TYR A 210 1.90 -9.56 -38.20
N ALA A 211 2.38 -10.09 -37.07
CA ALA A 211 2.02 -9.66 -35.73
C ALA A 211 3.28 -9.61 -34.88
N CYS A 212 3.54 -8.47 -34.26
CA CYS A 212 4.74 -8.28 -33.47
C CYS A 212 4.41 -8.48 -31.98
N ARG A 213 5.18 -9.34 -31.28
CA ARG A 213 5.04 -9.57 -29.84
C ARG A 213 6.40 -9.56 -29.16
N GLN A 214 6.49 -8.84 -28.04
CA GLN A 214 7.68 -8.86 -27.21
C GLN A 214 7.66 -10.12 -26.34
N THR A 215 8.56 -11.06 -26.62
CA THR A 215 8.66 -12.34 -25.90
C THR A 215 9.90 -12.43 -25.01
N ARG A 216 10.74 -11.39 -25.00
CA ARG A 216 12.04 -11.34 -24.30
C ARG A 216 12.20 -10.02 -23.54
N SER A 217 13.29 -9.91 -22.77
CA SER A 217 13.64 -8.71 -21.99
C SER A 217 13.67 -7.45 -22.86
N ALA A 218 13.49 -6.29 -22.23
CA ALA A 218 13.41 -5.00 -22.92
C ALA A 218 14.66 -4.62 -23.74
N ASP A 219 15.79 -5.26 -23.45
CA ASP A 219 17.08 -5.04 -24.13
C ASP A 219 17.19 -5.78 -25.47
N GLU A 220 16.22 -6.65 -25.81
CA GLU A 220 16.17 -7.37 -27.08
C GLU A 220 15.08 -6.81 -28.01
N GLY A 221 15.33 -6.88 -29.32
CA GLY A 221 14.39 -6.42 -30.34
C GLY A 221 13.08 -7.19 -30.34
N GLN A 222 12.06 -6.61 -30.98
CA GLN A 222 10.74 -7.20 -31.02
C GLN A 222 10.71 -8.44 -31.93
N THR A 223 10.09 -9.52 -31.46
CA THR A 223 9.87 -10.72 -32.27
C THR A 223 8.68 -10.51 -33.22
N VAL A 224 8.90 -10.71 -34.52
CA VAL A 224 7.87 -10.62 -35.56
C VAL A 224 7.40 -12.02 -35.93
N PHE A 225 6.09 -12.25 -35.79
CA PHE A 225 5.44 -13.49 -36.20
C PHE A 225 4.75 -13.27 -37.53
N TYR A 226 5.14 -14.03 -38.55
CA TYR A 226 4.49 -14.04 -39.86
C TYR A 226 3.57 -15.24 -39.97
N MET A 227 2.36 -15.03 -40.50
CA MET A 227 1.38 -16.08 -40.78
C MET A 227 0.95 -16.01 -42.24
N CYS A 228 1.19 -17.09 -42.98
CA CYS A 228 0.82 -17.18 -44.40
C CYS A 228 -0.70 -17.20 -44.58
N LEU A 229 -1.22 -16.30 -45.42
CA LEU A 229 -2.66 -16.19 -45.72
C LEU A 229 -3.23 -17.42 -46.45
N LYS A 230 -2.39 -18.24 -47.09
CA LYS A 230 -2.82 -19.40 -47.90
C LYS A 230 -2.72 -20.73 -47.16
N CYS A 231 -1.68 -20.94 -46.36
CA CYS A 231 -1.39 -22.22 -45.72
C CYS A 231 -1.35 -22.17 -44.18
N ASN A 232 -1.59 -21.00 -43.57
CA ASN A 232 -1.51 -20.76 -42.12
C ASN A 232 -0.19 -21.22 -41.48
N TYR A 233 0.89 -21.25 -42.28
CA TYR A 233 2.22 -21.53 -41.76
C TYR A 233 2.74 -20.30 -41.02
N ASN A 234 3.24 -20.55 -39.79
CA ASN A 234 3.81 -19.53 -38.93
C ASN A 234 5.33 -19.54 -39.01
N MET A 235 5.91 -18.37 -39.23
CA MET A 235 7.35 -18.14 -39.24
C MET A 235 7.69 -17.08 -38.20
N VAL A 236 8.82 -17.25 -37.50
CA VAL A 236 9.26 -16.34 -36.44
C VAL A 236 10.58 -15.71 -36.84
N GLU A 237 10.66 -14.39 -36.76
CA GLU A 237 11.88 -13.64 -37.00
C GLU A 237 12.17 -12.76 -35.78
N ASN A 238 13.38 -12.85 -35.25
CA ASN A 238 13.83 -11.99 -34.17
C ASN A 238 14.61 -10.83 -34.82
N ALA A 239 14.14 -9.60 -34.63
CA ALA A 239 14.84 -8.39 -35.03
C ALA A 239 15.91 -8.01 -34.00
#